data_AF-A0A067Z6K1-F1
#
_entry.id   AF-A0A067Z6K1-F1
#
_cell.length_a   1.000
_cell.length_b   1.000
_cell.length_c   1.000
_cell.angle_alpha   90.00
_cell.angle_beta   90.00
_cell.angle_gamma   90.00
#
_symmetry.space_group_name_H-M   'P 1'
#
loop_
_entity.id
_entity.type
_entity.pdbx_description
1 polymer ?
#
loop_
_entity_poly.entity_id
_entity_poly.type
_entity_poly.pdbx_seq_one_letter_code
_entity_poly.pdbx_strand_id
1 'polypeptide(L)'
;MPTDEEDARINQGIALDSDNPELTEADFQAMKVAAVVVPTLAKAKRVRGPQKAATKRSVSLRLDQDVLEKFKSTGPGWQTRINEALRRA
;
A
#
# COMPACT_ATOMS: atom_id res chain seq x y z
N MET A 1 13.44 14.63 19.46
CA MET A 1 12.97 13.53 20.32
C MET A 1 12.71 14.12 21.69
N PRO A 2 11.68 13.69 22.42
CA PRO A 2 11.46 14.12 23.80
C PRO A 2 12.70 13.86 24.66
N THR A 3 12.84 14.62 25.75
CA THR A 3 13.84 14.32 26.78
C THR A 3 13.38 13.16 27.68
N ASP A 4 14.30 12.53 28.40
CA ASP A 4 13.97 11.43 29.32
C ASP A 4 12.92 11.84 30.38
N GLU A 5 12.97 13.09 30.85
CA GLU A 5 11.98 13.65 31.78
C GLU A 5 10.61 13.86 31.14
N GLU A 6 10.59 14.24 29.86
CA GLU A 6 9.35 14.36 29.09
C GLU A 6 8.74 12.99 28.82
N ASP A 7 9.53 11.99 28.45
CA ASP A 7 9.10 10.61 28.25
C ASP A 7 8.53 10.01 29.55
N ALA A 8 9.17 10.24 30.70
CA ALA A 8 8.67 9.77 32.00
C ALA A 8 7.28 10.35 32.33
N ARG A 9 7.08 11.64 32.02
CA ARG A 9 5.80 12.33 32.24
C ARG A 9 4.71 11.82 31.30
N ILE A 10 5.07 11.55 30.04
CA ILE A 10 4.16 10.97 29.03
C ILE A 10 3.71 9.57 29.48
N ASN A 11 4.65 8.72 29.90
CA ASN A 11 4.36 7.37 30.38
C ASN A 11 3.48 7.36 31.63
N GLN A 12 3.70 8.29 32.57
CA GLN A 12 2.84 8.42 33.74
C GLN A 12 1.40 8.80 33.36
N GLY A 13 1.22 9.69 32.38
CA GLY A 13 -0.09 10.05 31.87
C GLY A 13 -0.82 8.88 31.22
N ILE A 14 -0.10 8.09 30.39
CA ILE A 14 -0.63 6.87 29.76
C ILE A 14 -1.07 5.86 30.83
N ALA A 15 -0.24 5.62 31.86
CA ALA A 15 -0.53 4.65 32.90
C ALA A 15 -1.74 5.02 33.80
N LEU A 16 -2.11 6.31 33.86
CA LEU A 16 -3.25 6.80 34.64
C LEU A 16 -4.56 6.84 33.85
N ASP A 17 -4.52 6.59 32.53
CA ASP A 17 -5.71 6.58 31.68
C ASP A 17 -6.47 5.25 31.82
N SER A 18 -7.61 5.30 32.54
CA SER A 18 -8.46 4.13 32.75
C SER A 18 -9.24 3.68 31.50
N ASP A 19 -9.47 4.59 30.56
CA ASP A 19 -10.26 4.32 29.35
C ASP A 19 -9.40 3.71 28.23
N ASN A 20 -8.08 3.90 28.31
CA ASN A 20 -7.12 3.35 27.36
C ASN A 20 -5.89 2.76 28.07
N PRO A 21 -6.06 1.64 28.81
CA PRO A 21 -4.96 0.98 29.49
C PRO A 21 -3.97 0.39 28.48
N GLU A 22 -2.71 0.20 28.92
CA GLU A 22 -1.71 -0.49 28.11
C GLU A 22 -2.11 -1.95 27.87
N LEU A 23 -1.88 -2.42 26.64
CA LEU A 23 -2.17 -3.80 26.26
C LEU A 23 -1.25 -4.78 26.99
N THR A 24 -1.84 -5.73 27.70
CA THR A 24 -1.12 -6.83 28.32
C THR A 24 -0.95 -8.00 27.35
N GLU A 25 -0.05 -8.94 27.68
CA GLU A 25 0.08 -10.20 26.92
C GLU A 25 -1.24 -10.99 26.88
N ALA A 26 -1.99 -11.00 27.98
CA ALA A 26 -3.29 -11.66 28.04
C ALA A 26 -4.31 -11.03 27.07
N ASP A 27 -4.27 -9.71 26.91
CA ASP A 27 -5.11 -9.00 25.94
C ASP A 27 -4.77 -9.42 24.51
N PHE A 28 -3.46 -9.52 24.18
CA PHE A 28 -3.02 -10.02 22.87
C PHE A 28 -3.52 -11.44 22.58
N GLN A 29 -3.44 -12.34 23.55
CA GLN A 29 -3.92 -13.71 23.40
C GLN A 29 -5.45 -13.78 23.25
N ALA A 30 -6.18 -12.81 23.83
CA ALA A 30 -7.63 -12.72 23.73
C ALA A 30 -8.14 -12.02 22.45
N MET A 31 -7.26 -11.34 21.69
CA MET A 31 -7.64 -10.62 20.49
C MET A 31 -8.22 -11.55 19.42
N LYS A 32 -9.29 -11.09 18.76
CA LYS A 32 -9.95 -11.79 17.66
C LYS A 32 -9.84 -10.97 16.39
N VAL A 33 -9.76 -11.65 15.25
CA VAL A 33 -9.72 -10.98 13.95
C VAL A 33 -10.95 -10.10 13.75
N ALA A 34 -10.77 -8.95 13.09
CA ALA A 34 -11.86 -8.00 12.84
C ALA A 34 -13.06 -8.64 12.13
N ALA A 35 -12.85 -9.69 11.32
CA ALA A 35 -13.94 -10.44 10.69
C ALA A 35 -14.91 -11.10 11.70
N VAL A 36 -14.44 -11.42 12.90
CA VAL A 36 -15.24 -12.01 13.99
C VAL A 36 -15.87 -10.92 14.85
N VAL A 37 -15.12 -9.88 15.20
CA VAL A 37 -15.57 -8.85 16.16
C VAL A 37 -16.39 -7.74 15.50
N VAL A 38 -16.03 -7.35 14.27
CA VAL A 38 -16.68 -6.29 13.50
C VAL A 38 -16.87 -6.73 12.04
N PRO A 39 -17.81 -7.67 11.76
CA PRO A 39 -17.95 -8.29 10.43
C PRO A 39 -18.27 -7.29 9.30
N THR A 40 -18.95 -6.18 9.64
CA THR A 40 -19.29 -5.11 8.69
C THR A 40 -18.04 -4.42 8.14
N LEU A 41 -17.05 -4.15 9.00
CA LEU A 41 -15.79 -3.51 8.60
C LEU A 41 -14.93 -4.46 7.75
N ALA A 42 -14.90 -5.75 8.10
CA ALA A 42 -14.16 -6.74 7.32
C ALA A 42 -14.69 -6.88 5.88
N LYS A 43 -16.01 -6.80 5.69
CA LYS A 43 -16.65 -6.83 4.35
C LYS A 43 -16.48 -5.52 3.57
N ALA A 44 -16.20 -4.40 4.25
CA ALA A 44 -15.98 -3.10 3.62
C ALA A 44 -14.57 -2.95 2.99
N LYS A 45 -13.65 -3.90 3.22
CA LYS A 45 -12.33 -3.89 2.57
C LYS A 45 -12.49 -4.10 1.06
N ARG A 46 -12.48 -2.99 0.30
CA ARG A 46 -12.28 -2.99 -1.15
C ARG A 46 -10.83 -3.32 -1.47
N VAL A 47 -10.48 -4.61 -1.44
CA VAL A 47 -9.18 -5.08 -1.91
C VAL A 47 -9.27 -5.23 -3.43
N ARG A 48 -8.33 -4.65 -4.16
CA ARG A 48 -8.17 -4.96 -5.58
C ARG A 48 -7.95 -6.46 -5.71
N GLY A 49 -8.82 -7.14 -6.44
CA GLY A 49 -8.72 -8.58 -6.66
C GLY A 49 -7.37 -8.98 -7.28
N PRO A 50 -7.03 -10.27 -7.24
CA PRO A 50 -5.81 -10.76 -7.86
C PRO A 50 -5.71 -10.33 -9.33
N GLN A 51 -4.50 -10.01 -9.77
CA GLN A 51 -4.23 -9.58 -11.15
C GLN A 51 -4.65 -10.71 -12.12
N LYS A 52 -5.75 -10.50 -12.87
CA LYS A 52 -6.30 -11.52 -13.78
C LYS A 52 -5.48 -11.76 -15.06
N ALA A 53 -4.58 -10.85 -15.42
CA ALA A 53 -3.78 -10.92 -16.64
C ALA A 53 -2.29 -11.07 -16.31
N ALA A 54 -1.56 -11.77 -17.19
CA ALA A 54 -0.11 -11.88 -17.10
C ALA A 54 0.53 -10.49 -16.99
N THR A 55 1.44 -10.34 -16.03
CA THR A 55 2.16 -9.08 -15.82
C THR A 55 3.07 -8.80 -17.01
N LYS A 56 3.09 -7.54 -17.46
CA LYS A 56 4.07 -7.08 -18.46
C LYS A 56 5.47 -7.34 -17.88
N ARG A 57 6.39 -7.84 -18.70
CA ARG A 57 7.80 -7.97 -18.30
C ARG A 57 8.55 -6.69 -18.66
N SER A 58 9.34 -6.19 -17.73
CA SER A 58 10.28 -5.09 -17.99
C SER A 58 11.49 -5.66 -18.72
N VAL A 59 11.80 -5.11 -19.89
CA VAL A 59 12.96 -5.47 -20.71
C VAL A 59 13.70 -4.20 -21.10
N SER A 60 15.03 -4.30 -21.27
CA SER A 60 15.83 -3.21 -21.84
C SER A 60 15.88 -3.38 -23.36
N LEU A 61 15.31 -2.44 -24.10
CA LEU A 61 15.27 -2.42 -25.56
C LEU A 61 15.78 -1.06 -26.06
N ARG A 62 16.63 -1.06 -27.08
CA ARG A 62 17.05 0.16 -27.78
C ARG A 62 16.07 0.41 -28.92
N LEU A 63 15.58 1.64 -29.00
CA LEU A 63 14.72 2.14 -30.06
C LEU A 63 15.37 3.38 -30.65
N ASP A 64 15.11 3.64 -31.93
CA ASP A 64 15.55 4.87 -32.57
C ASP A 64 14.93 6.08 -31.86
N GLN A 65 15.69 7.18 -31.84
CA GLN A 65 15.33 8.38 -31.08
C GLN A 65 14.03 9.01 -31.60
N ASP A 66 13.85 9.06 -32.92
CA ASP A 66 12.67 9.61 -33.58
C ASP A 66 11.40 8.81 -33.24
N VAL A 67 11.49 7.48 -33.17
CA VAL A 67 10.41 6.60 -32.73
C VAL A 67 10.02 6.93 -31.29
N LEU A 68 10.98 7.03 -30.39
CA LEU A 68 10.72 7.31 -28.98
C LEU A 68 10.06 8.69 -28.79
N GLU A 69 10.56 9.71 -29.48
CA GLU A 69 10.01 11.08 -29.40
C GLU A 69 8.62 11.17 -30.03
N LYS A 70 8.37 10.47 -31.14
CA LYS A 70 7.04 10.37 -31.75
C LYS A 70 6.02 9.81 -30.77
N PHE A 71 6.35 8.73 -30.04
CA PHE A 71 5.43 8.19 -29.05
C PHE A 71 5.29 9.11 -27.84
N LYS A 72 6.39 9.62 -27.26
CA LYS A 72 6.31 10.52 -26.10
C LYS A 72 5.47 11.78 -26.35
N SER A 73 5.53 12.36 -27.55
CA SER A 73 4.75 13.55 -27.91
C SER A 73 3.23 13.31 -27.88
N THR A 74 2.77 12.06 -27.92
CA THR A 74 1.34 11.71 -27.76
C THR A 74 0.83 11.88 -26.32
N GLY A 75 1.70 12.19 -25.36
CA GLY A 75 1.35 12.44 -23.96
C GLY A 75 1.16 11.16 -23.12
N PRO A 76 0.46 11.26 -21.97
CA PRO A 76 0.25 10.13 -21.07
C PRO A 76 -0.30 8.90 -21.80
N GLY A 77 0.25 7.72 -21.48
CA GLY A 77 -0.12 6.47 -22.13
C GLY A 77 0.70 6.12 -23.39
N TRP A 78 1.72 6.90 -23.76
CA TRP A 78 2.59 6.59 -24.89
C TRP A 78 3.25 5.20 -24.81
N GLN A 79 3.60 4.72 -23.61
CA GLN A 79 4.14 3.37 -23.40
C GLN A 79 3.13 2.27 -23.74
N THR A 80 1.85 2.51 -23.53
CA THR A 80 0.79 1.58 -23.96
C THR A 80 0.70 1.56 -25.49
N ARG A 81 0.72 2.73 -26.12
CA ARG A 81 0.66 2.86 -27.59
C ARG A 81 1.85 2.19 -28.28
N ILE A 82 3.08 2.37 -27.78
CA ILE A 82 4.24 1.71 -28.38
C ILE A 82 4.18 0.18 -28.19
N ASN A 83 3.72 -0.29 -27.03
CA ASN A 83 3.50 -1.72 -26.80
C ASN A 83 2.40 -2.30 -27.71
N GLU A 84 1.35 -1.54 -28.04
CA GLU A 84 0.34 -1.95 -29.02
C GLU A 84 0.90 -2.03 -30.44
N ALA A 85 1.75 -1.08 -30.83
CA ALA A 85 2.44 -1.13 -32.12
C ALA A 85 3.33 -2.38 -32.23
N LEU A 86 4.11 -2.68 -31.18
CA LEU A 86 4.94 -3.89 -31.11
C LEU A 86 4.14 -5.20 -31.13
N ARG A 87 2.85 -5.17 -30.74
CA ARG A 87 1.96 -6.35 -30.81
C ARG A 87 1.37 -6.59 -32.19
N ARG A 88 1.37 -5.58 -33.05
CA ARG A 88 0.77 -5.63 -34.41
C ARG A 88 1.80 -5.86 -35.51
N ALA A 89 3.08 -5.73 -35.19
CA ALA A 89 4.20 -6.08 -36.07
C ALA A 89 4.37 -7.60 -36.14
#